data_AF-A0A847RID0-F1
#
_entry.id   AF-A0A847RID0-F1
#
_cell.length_a   1.000
_cell.length_b   1.000
_cell.length_c   1.000
_cell.angle_alpha   90.00
_cell.angle_beta   90.00
_cell.angle_gamma   90.00
#
_symmetry.space_group_name_H-M   'P 1'
#
loop_
_entity.id
_entity.type
_entity.pdbx_description
1 polymer ?
#
loop_
_entity_poly.entity_id
_entity_poly.type
_entity_poly.pdbx_seq_one_letter_code
_entity_poly.pdbx_strand_id
1 'polypeptide(L)'
;MSDKKIFFAEGESPEMLDAYAKAQATFKYFWRELSWEHRRIVPGLNVACVKVAFSQQFPGADRPTVEHMWINDINFDGDTIYGILINDPNELTNVNNGDEISVPVSQISDWLFAINDRTYGGFTMQAMRAGMTEEERQEHDEAWGLEFGDYNHVLIVNKQEENPENLIEHPMSKNMKPSFVDFLKQNPGELNATDDAGFTLLHKESIAGNLSIVEVLLEHGADTSKQTNAGKTALDYAKQLNWEHLIPVLEGK
;
A
#
# COMPACT_ATOMS: atom_id res chain seq x y z
N MET A 1 -2.21 21.24 -12.14
CA MET A 1 -2.12 19.99 -12.91
C MET A 1 -0.68 19.53 -12.79
N SER A 2 -0.39 18.54 -11.93
CA SER A 2 0.95 17.96 -11.90
C SER A 2 1.12 17.15 -13.18
N ASP A 3 2.20 17.36 -13.91
CA ASP A 3 2.65 16.46 -14.96
C ASP A 3 2.75 15.05 -14.37
N LYS A 4 1.72 14.23 -14.58
CA LYS A 4 1.84 12.78 -14.42
C LYS A 4 2.80 12.36 -15.53
N LYS A 5 4.10 12.36 -15.24
CA LYS A 5 5.08 11.66 -16.08
C LYS A 5 4.51 10.25 -16.27
N ILE A 6 4.17 9.90 -17.50
CA ILE A 6 3.65 8.57 -17.81
C ILE A 6 4.86 7.64 -17.70
N PHE A 7 4.91 6.86 -16.62
CA PHE A 7 5.99 5.90 -16.36
C PHE A 7 5.73 4.54 -17.01
N PHE A 8 4.67 4.42 -17.80
CA PHE A 8 4.24 3.17 -18.42
C PHE A 8 4.67 3.10 -19.88
N ALA A 9 4.99 1.90 -20.35
CA ALA A 9 5.45 1.69 -21.71
C ALA A 9 4.34 2.07 -22.73
N GLU A 10 4.72 2.74 -23.82
CA GLU A 10 3.83 2.90 -24.97
C GLU A 10 3.51 1.53 -25.58
N GLY A 11 2.22 1.21 -25.71
CA GLY A 11 1.73 -0.06 -26.24
C GLY A 11 1.06 -0.98 -25.22
N GLU A 12 1.01 -0.57 -23.95
CA GLU A 12 0.24 -1.29 -22.91
C GLU A 12 -1.24 -1.39 -23.28
N SER A 13 -1.83 -2.56 -23.03
CA SER A 13 -3.24 -2.78 -23.33
C SER A 13 -4.14 -1.94 -22.39
N PRO A 14 -5.36 -1.57 -22.81
CA PRO A 14 -6.30 -0.88 -21.93
C PRO A 14 -6.55 -1.59 -20.60
N GLU A 15 -6.53 -2.93 -20.61
CA GLU A 15 -6.70 -3.78 -19.44
C GLU A 15 -5.53 -3.65 -18.45
N MET A 16 -4.29 -3.58 -18.96
CA MET A 16 -3.10 -3.37 -18.12
C MET A 16 -3.08 -1.96 -17.51
N LEU A 17 -3.46 -0.95 -18.28
CA LEU A 17 -3.58 0.42 -17.77
C LEU A 17 -4.66 0.55 -16.68
N ASP A 18 -5.79 -0.15 -16.83
CA ASP A 18 -6.83 -0.24 -15.80
C ASP A 18 -6.32 -0.99 -14.55
N ALA A 19 -5.57 -2.07 -14.72
CA ALA A 19 -4.93 -2.79 -13.62
C ALA A 19 -3.95 -1.89 -12.83
N TYR A 20 -3.13 -1.09 -13.51
CA TYR A 20 -2.24 -0.13 -12.87
C TYR A 20 -3.02 0.90 -12.05
N ALA A 21 -4.11 1.45 -12.62
CA ALA A 21 -4.95 2.42 -11.94
C ALA A 21 -5.62 1.82 -10.69
N LYS A 22 -6.12 0.58 -10.78
CA LYS A 22 -6.68 -0.15 -9.64
C LYS A 22 -5.65 -0.40 -8.55
N ALA A 23 -4.44 -0.83 -8.91
CA ALA A 23 -3.35 -1.03 -7.96
C ALA A 23 -3.03 0.27 -7.20
N GLN A 24 -2.87 1.38 -7.91
CA GLN A 24 -2.60 2.69 -7.31
C GLN A 24 -3.73 3.15 -6.38
N ALA A 25 -4.99 3.03 -6.81
CA ALA A 25 -6.15 3.48 -6.04
C ALA A 25 -6.38 2.67 -4.76
N THR A 26 -5.91 1.41 -4.75
CA THR A 26 -6.15 0.46 -3.66
C THR A 26 -4.90 0.18 -2.82
N PHE A 27 -3.74 0.74 -3.15
CA PHE A 27 -2.49 0.56 -2.41
C PHE A 27 -2.61 0.88 -0.91
N LYS A 28 -3.47 1.83 -0.54
CA LYS A 28 -3.76 2.13 0.87
C LYS A 28 -4.20 0.91 1.68
N TYR A 29 -4.86 -0.07 1.07
CA TYR A 29 -5.27 -1.31 1.72
C TYR A 29 -4.10 -2.27 1.94
N PHE A 30 -3.21 -2.39 0.95
CA PHE A 30 -1.93 -3.07 1.11
C PHE A 30 -1.14 -2.48 2.27
N TRP A 31 -0.98 -1.16 2.30
CA TRP A 31 -0.26 -0.49 3.37
C TRP A 31 -0.94 -0.67 4.73
N ARG A 32 -2.27 -0.59 4.79
CA ARG A 32 -3.02 -0.81 6.03
C ARG A 32 -2.72 -2.20 6.60
N GLU A 33 -2.78 -3.25 5.79
CA GLU A 33 -2.46 -4.61 6.23
C GLU A 33 -1.00 -4.73 6.69
N LEU A 34 -0.05 -4.25 5.87
CA LEU A 34 1.37 -4.34 6.19
C LEU A 34 1.74 -3.54 7.46
N SER A 35 1.09 -2.40 7.69
CA SER A 35 1.28 -1.65 8.92
C SER A 35 0.93 -2.49 10.15
N TRP A 36 -0.13 -3.31 10.08
CA TRP A 36 -0.51 -4.22 11.15
C TRP A 36 0.40 -5.43 11.23
N GLU A 37 0.89 -5.90 10.08
CA GLU A 37 1.89 -6.97 10.00
C GLU A 37 3.18 -6.60 10.76
N HIS A 38 3.67 -5.38 10.60
CA HIS A 38 4.85 -4.88 11.33
C HIS A 38 4.68 -4.86 12.86
N ARG A 39 3.43 -4.91 13.35
CA ARG A 39 3.09 -4.95 14.78
C ARG A 39 2.94 -6.40 15.30
N ARG A 40 3.02 -7.42 14.44
CA ARG A 40 2.88 -8.83 14.83
C ARG A 40 4.20 -9.41 15.32
N ILE A 41 4.10 -10.30 16.30
CA ILE A 41 5.24 -11.13 16.75
C ILE A 41 5.46 -12.30 15.78
N VAL A 42 4.37 -12.89 15.30
CA VAL A 42 4.38 -13.98 14.32
C VAL A 42 3.82 -13.43 13.01
N PRO A 43 4.61 -13.43 11.92
CA PRO A 43 4.14 -12.99 10.62
C PRO A 43 2.88 -13.74 10.19
N GLY A 44 1.90 -13.00 9.69
CA GLY A 44 0.68 -13.52 9.11
C GLY A 44 0.67 -13.49 7.58
N LEU A 45 1.55 -12.70 6.96
CA LEU A 45 1.66 -12.61 5.50
C LEU A 45 2.68 -13.61 4.98
N ASN A 46 2.29 -14.40 3.98
CA ASN A 46 3.21 -15.26 3.23
C ASN A 46 4.09 -14.44 2.28
N VAL A 47 3.51 -13.41 1.68
CA VAL A 47 4.11 -12.51 0.70
C VAL A 47 3.55 -11.11 0.93
N ALA A 48 4.39 -10.09 0.77
CA ALA A 48 3.99 -8.70 0.66
C ALA A 48 5.00 -7.94 -0.21
N CYS A 49 4.60 -7.58 -1.43
CA CYS A 49 5.47 -6.91 -2.39
C CYS A 49 4.70 -5.90 -3.25
N VAL A 50 5.43 -4.93 -3.78
CA VAL A 50 4.90 -3.89 -4.66
C VAL A 50 5.69 -3.92 -5.96
N LYS A 51 5.01 -3.90 -7.10
CA LYS A 51 5.65 -3.82 -8.41
C LYS A 51 5.66 -2.38 -8.89
N VAL A 52 6.83 -1.84 -9.13
CA VAL A 52 7.04 -0.43 -9.50
C VAL A 52 7.69 -0.32 -10.88
N ALA A 53 7.35 0.76 -11.59
CA ALA A 53 7.90 1.05 -12.92
C ALA A 53 9.19 1.89 -12.81
N PHE A 54 10.27 1.37 -13.39
CA PHE A 54 11.56 2.04 -13.55
C PHE A 54 11.76 2.38 -15.02
N SER A 55 12.49 3.46 -15.30
CA SER A 55 12.80 3.83 -16.68
C SER A 55 14.20 4.39 -16.87
N GLN A 56 14.73 4.17 -18.06
CA GLN A 56 16.00 4.71 -18.51
C GLN A 56 15.92 5.12 -19.98
N GLN A 57 16.35 6.34 -20.28
CA GLN A 57 16.51 6.81 -21.65
C GLN A 57 17.90 6.40 -22.15
N PHE A 58 17.96 5.42 -23.06
CA PHE A 58 19.21 5.04 -23.70
C PHE A 58 19.59 6.00 -24.82
N PRO A 59 20.90 6.27 -25.04
CA PRO A 59 21.36 7.07 -26.16
C PRO A 59 20.92 6.46 -27.50
N GLY A 60 20.23 7.27 -28.33
CA GLY A 60 19.78 6.85 -29.65
C GLY A 60 18.44 6.10 -29.68
N ALA A 61 17.80 5.85 -28.54
CA ALA A 61 16.43 5.35 -28.49
C ALA A 61 15.41 6.50 -28.61
N ASP A 62 14.34 6.32 -29.38
CA ASP A 62 13.28 7.32 -29.53
C ASP A 62 12.42 7.49 -28.27
N ARG A 63 12.40 6.45 -27.41
CA ARG A 63 11.61 6.39 -26.17
C ARG A 63 12.42 5.73 -25.05
N PRO A 64 12.09 5.99 -23.77
CA PRO A 64 12.76 5.33 -22.65
C PRO A 64 12.36 3.86 -22.59
N THR A 65 13.32 3.01 -22.18
CA THR A 65 13.04 1.65 -21.75
C THR A 65 12.36 1.69 -20.40
N VAL A 66 11.30 0.91 -20.22
CA VAL A 66 10.52 0.81 -18.98
C VAL A 66 10.53 -0.65 -18.52
N GLU A 67 10.85 -0.88 -17.26
CA GLU A 67 10.76 -2.20 -16.64
C GLU A 67 9.93 -2.15 -15.36
N HIS A 68 9.13 -3.20 -15.16
CA HIS A 68 8.25 -3.35 -14.01
C HIS A 68 8.82 -4.39 -13.08
N MET A 69 9.29 -3.96 -11.91
CA MET A 69 10.08 -4.80 -11.02
C MET A 69 9.52 -4.76 -9.59
N TRP A 70 9.74 -5.84 -8.85
CA TRP A 70 9.22 -6.01 -7.51
C TRP A 70 10.16 -5.40 -6.49
N ILE A 71 9.56 -4.69 -5.53
CA ILE A 71 10.19 -4.28 -4.29
C ILE A 71 9.52 -5.01 -3.11
N ASN A 72 10.28 -5.27 -2.05
CA ASN A 72 9.80 -5.76 -0.76
C ASN A 72 10.23 -4.82 0.37
N ASP A 73 10.13 -5.26 1.64
CA ASP A 73 10.50 -4.48 2.83
C ASP A 73 9.86 -3.09 2.82
N ILE A 74 8.57 -3.08 2.50
CA ILE A 74 7.84 -1.89 2.10
C ILE A 74 7.60 -0.98 3.31
N ASN A 75 7.90 0.30 3.14
CA ASN A 75 7.49 1.37 4.04
C ASN A 75 6.74 2.46 3.26
N PHE A 76 5.91 3.22 3.94
CA PHE A 76 5.10 4.27 3.32
C PHE A 76 4.80 5.40 4.32
N ASP A 77 5.16 6.62 3.94
CA ASP A 77 4.97 7.82 4.76
C ASP A 77 3.68 8.60 4.43
N GLY A 78 2.83 8.04 3.56
CA GLY A 78 1.63 8.70 3.05
C GLY A 78 1.81 9.30 1.66
N ASP A 79 3.05 9.55 1.22
CA ASP A 79 3.40 10.13 -0.08
C ASP A 79 4.30 9.22 -0.91
N THR A 80 5.34 8.70 -0.28
CA THR A 80 6.44 7.99 -0.89
C THR A 80 6.52 6.58 -0.35
N ILE A 81 6.68 5.63 -1.26
CA ILE A 81 6.89 4.23 -0.98
C ILE A 81 8.39 3.98 -0.98
N TYR A 82 8.85 3.31 0.07
CA TYR A 82 10.22 2.86 0.21
C TYR A 82 10.25 1.34 0.22
N GLY A 83 11.34 0.75 -0.25
CA GLY A 83 11.54 -0.70 -0.21
C GLY A 83 12.86 -1.11 -0.85
N ILE A 84 13.09 -2.42 -0.93
CA ILE A 84 14.30 -2.98 -1.55
C ILE A 84 13.92 -3.65 -2.86
N LEU A 85 14.64 -3.37 -3.94
CA LEU A 85 14.47 -4.05 -5.23
C LEU A 85 14.92 -5.51 -5.12
N ILE A 86 14.07 -6.46 -5.52
CA ILE A 86 14.31 -7.91 -5.30
C ILE A 86 14.55 -8.72 -6.58
N ASN A 87 14.56 -8.09 -7.75
CA ASN A 87 14.89 -8.75 -9.00
C ASN A 87 15.87 -7.91 -9.82
N ASP A 88 16.69 -8.59 -10.60
CA ASP A 88 17.62 -7.93 -11.52
C ASP A 88 16.86 -7.26 -12.67
N PRO A 89 17.29 -6.06 -13.10
CA PRO A 89 16.82 -5.47 -14.35
C PRO A 89 17.33 -6.29 -15.54
N ASN A 90 16.57 -6.27 -16.63
CA ASN A 90 16.94 -6.93 -17.87
C ASN A 90 17.87 -6.05 -18.72
N GLU A 91 17.47 -4.80 -18.93
CA GLU A 91 18.18 -3.82 -19.75
C GLU A 91 18.62 -2.60 -18.93
N LEU A 92 17.84 -2.20 -17.91
CA LEU A 92 18.17 -1.02 -17.10
C LEU A 92 19.53 -1.18 -16.41
N THR A 93 20.33 -0.12 -16.46
CA THR A 93 21.67 -0.04 -15.86
C THR A 93 21.75 1.02 -14.75
N ASN A 94 20.62 1.67 -14.44
CA ASN A 94 20.53 2.75 -13.45
C ASN A 94 19.95 2.31 -12.10
N VAL A 95 19.61 1.04 -11.96
CA VAL A 95 19.13 0.38 -10.74
C VAL A 95 19.69 -1.05 -10.71
N ASN A 96 19.83 -1.64 -9.54
CA ASN A 96 20.31 -3.01 -9.33
C ASN A 96 19.48 -3.73 -8.26
N ASN A 97 19.43 -5.06 -8.34
CA ASN A 97 18.90 -5.88 -7.27
C ASN A 97 19.60 -5.55 -5.92
N GLY A 98 18.81 -5.35 -4.87
CA GLY A 98 19.26 -4.92 -3.56
C GLY A 98 19.30 -3.40 -3.33
N ASP A 99 19.02 -2.58 -4.35
CA ASP A 99 18.96 -1.13 -4.18
C ASP A 99 17.78 -0.70 -3.29
N GLU A 100 18.02 0.31 -2.45
CA GLU A 100 16.96 1.03 -1.74
C GLU A 100 16.20 1.93 -2.72
N ILE A 101 14.90 1.69 -2.83
CA ILE A 101 14.00 2.36 -3.75
C ILE A 101 13.12 3.33 -2.97
N SER A 102 12.88 4.51 -3.55
CA SER A 102 11.98 5.53 -3.04
C SER A 102 11.18 6.12 -4.21
N VAL A 103 9.90 5.80 -4.30
CA VAL A 103 9.03 6.21 -5.43
C VAL A 103 7.64 6.65 -4.97
N PRO A 104 6.99 7.61 -5.66
CA PRO A 104 5.60 7.95 -5.42
C PRO A 104 4.65 6.79 -5.77
N VAL A 105 3.46 6.78 -5.16
CA VAL A 105 2.36 5.85 -5.46
C VAL A 105 2.04 5.77 -6.96
N SER A 106 2.20 6.86 -7.71
CA SER A 106 1.95 6.90 -9.16
C SER A 106 2.89 6.02 -10.00
N GLN A 107 4.00 5.55 -9.45
CA GLN A 107 4.89 4.57 -10.10
C GLN A 107 4.51 3.12 -9.80
N ILE A 108 3.53 2.87 -8.92
CA ILE A 108 3.00 1.52 -8.72
C ILE A 108 2.36 1.05 -10.02
N SER A 109 2.75 -0.15 -10.42
CA SER A 109 2.07 -0.93 -11.45
C SER A 109 1.27 -2.08 -10.84
N ASP A 110 1.70 -2.64 -9.71
CA ASP A 110 0.91 -3.64 -8.99
C ASP A 110 1.32 -3.71 -7.51
N TRP A 111 0.55 -4.41 -6.70
CA TRP A 111 0.93 -4.84 -5.36
C TRP A 111 0.27 -6.17 -5.04
N LEU A 112 0.90 -7.00 -4.24
CA LEU A 112 0.40 -8.33 -3.88
C LEU A 112 0.74 -8.61 -2.42
N PHE A 113 -0.26 -9.04 -1.64
CA PHE A 113 0.01 -9.76 -0.41
C PHE A 113 -0.80 -11.07 -0.37
N ALA A 114 -0.35 -12.02 0.45
CA ALA A 114 -1.03 -13.30 0.62
C ALA A 114 -1.15 -13.70 2.09
N ILE A 115 -2.31 -14.26 2.45
CA ILE A 115 -2.61 -14.78 3.80
C ILE A 115 -3.13 -16.20 3.65
N ASN A 116 -2.43 -17.18 4.22
CA ASN A 116 -2.70 -18.60 4.02
C ASN A 116 -2.82 -18.91 2.52
N ASP A 117 -1.84 -18.45 1.76
CA ASP A 117 -1.68 -18.62 0.31
C ASP A 117 -2.75 -17.91 -0.56
N ARG A 118 -3.87 -17.45 0.02
CA ARG A 118 -4.88 -16.64 -0.68
C ARG A 118 -4.37 -15.23 -0.96
N THR A 119 -4.44 -14.82 -2.23
CA THR A 119 -3.91 -13.53 -2.69
C THR A 119 -4.89 -12.36 -2.55
N TYR A 120 -4.31 -11.17 -2.41
CA TYR A 120 -4.97 -9.88 -2.42
C TYR A 120 -4.15 -8.91 -3.27
N GLY A 121 -4.82 -8.13 -4.13
CA GLY A 121 -4.17 -7.34 -5.18
C GLY A 121 -3.79 -8.21 -6.37
N GLY A 122 -2.61 -7.97 -6.95
CA GLY A 122 -2.12 -8.68 -8.13
C GLY A 122 -2.93 -8.34 -9.38
N PHE A 123 -3.36 -7.08 -9.53
CA PHE A 123 -4.27 -6.65 -10.59
C PHE A 123 -3.72 -6.93 -11.99
N THR A 124 -2.41 -6.75 -12.18
CA THR A 124 -1.77 -7.01 -13.47
C THR A 124 -1.64 -8.50 -13.73
N MET A 125 -1.43 -9.30 -12.68
CA MET A 125 -1.44 -10.75 -12.76
C MET A 125 -2.83 -11.25 -13.15
N GLN A 126 -3.88 -10.69 -12.56
CA GLN A 126 -5.27 -11.04 -12.88
C GLN A 126 -5.68 -10.61 -14.29
N ALA A 127 -5.23 -9.44 -14.74
CA ALA A 127 -5.42 -8.99 -16.12
C ALA A 127 -4.78 -9.95 -17.14
N MET A 128 -3.57 -10.46 -16.84
CA MET A 128 -2.93 -11.50 -17.66
C MET A 128 -3.70 -12.83 -17.61
N ARG A 129 -4.13 -13.26 -16.40
CA ARG A 129 -4.91 -14.50 -16.19
C ARG A 129 -6.27 -14.52 -16.89
N ALA A 130 -6.83 -13.36 -17.22
CA ALA A 130 -8.07 -13.25 -17.98
C ALA A 130 -7.95 -13.79 -19.42
N GLY A 131 -6.75 -13.77 -20.00
CA GLY A 131 -6.47 -14.34 -21.31
C GLY A 131 -6.09 -15.83 -21.31
N MET A 132 -5.88 -16.41 -20.12
CA MET A 132 -5.45 -17.79 -19.96
C MET A 132 -6.62 -18.77 -20.02
N THR A 133 -6.32 -20.02 -20.36
CA THR A 133 -7.19 -21.17 -20.13
C THR A 133 -7.22 -21.53 -18.65
N GLU A 134 -8.11 -22.45 -18.27
CA GLU A 134 -8.19 -22.93 -16.89
C GLU A 134 -6.94 -23.73 -16.48
N GLU A 135 -6.38 -24.52 -17.38
CA GLU A 135 -5.16 -25.30 -17.16
C GLU A 135 -3.96 -24.36 -16.96
N GLU A 136 -3.78 -23.35 -17.82
CA GLU A 136 -2.72 -22.35 -17.68
C GLU A 136 -2.83 -21.55 -16.36
N ARG A 137 -4.05 -21.26 -15.89
CA ARG A 137 -4.25 -20.63 -14.58
C ARG A 137 -3.86 -21.54 -13.42
N GLN A 138 -4.17 -22.84 -13.51
CA GLN A 138 -3.78 -23.81 -12.49
C GLN A 138 -2.26 -23.96 -12.44
N GLU A 139 -1.60 -24.11 -13.59
CA GLU A 139 -0.13 -24.15 -13.69
C GLU A 139 0.51 -22.87 -13.16
N HIS A 140 -0.07 -21.70 -13.45
CA HIS A 140 0.36 -20.43 -12.91
C HIS A 140 0.27 -20.39 -11.38
N ASP A 141 -0.88 -20.74 -10.81
CA ASP A 141 -1.10 -20.73 -9.36
C ASP A 141 -0.16 -21.72 -8.65
N GLU A 142 0.06 -22.92 -9.23
CA GLU A 142 1.03 -23.91 -8.75
C GLU A 142 2.48 -23.39 -8.79
N ALA A 143 2.87 -22.69 -9.86
CA ALA A 143 4.21 -22.12 -10.00
C ALA A 143 4.51 -21.04 -8.94
N TRP A 144 3.48 -20.29 -8.54
CA TRP A 144 3.59 -19.30 -7.46
C TRP A 144 3.41 -19.91 -6.07
N GLY A 145 2.76 -21.07 -5.96
CA GLY A 145 2.33 -21.65 -4.69
C GLY A 145 1.29 -20.78 -3.97
N LEU A 146 0.46 -20.05 -4.74
CA LEU A 146 -0.53 -19.09 -4.23
C LEU A 146 -1.89 -19.31 -4.89
N GLU A 147 -2.96 -19.03 -4.15
CA GLU A 147 -4.34 -19.11 -4.62
C GLU A 147 -4.82 -17.74 -5.11
N PHE A 148 -4.84 -17.55 -6.44
CA PHE A 148 -5.25 -16.28 -7.03
C PHE A 148 -6.76 -16.12 -7.18
N GLY A 149 -7.52 -17.22 -7.12
CA GLY A 149 -8.99 -17.17 -7.22
C GLY A 149 -9.51 -16.67 -8.57
N ASP A 150 -10.72 -16.11 -8.58
CA ASP A 150 -11.39 -15.58 -9.78
C ASP A 150 -10.73 -14.28 -10.25
N TYR A 151 -10.21 -14.28 -11.48
CA TYR A 151 -9.57 -13.11 -12.08
C TYR A 151 -10.53 -11.92 -12.31
N ASN A 152 -11.85 -12.15 -12.32
CA ASN A 152 -12.85 -11.09 -12.38
C ASN A 152 -13.15 -10.47 -11.00
N HIS A 153 -12.73 -11.12 -9.91
CA HIS A 153 -12.99 -10.71 -8.54
C HIS A 153 -11.71 -10.62 -7.72
N VAL A 154 -10.96 -9.54 -7.92
CA VAL A 154 -9.73 -9.27 -7.16
C VAL A 154 -10.06 -8.81 -5.75
N LEU A 155 -9.62 -9.58 -4.76
CA LEU A 155 -9.72 -9.22 -3.36
C LEU A 155 -8.65 -8.19 -3.00
N ILE A 156 -8.96 -7.29 -2.06
CA ILE A 156 -8.05 -6.23 -1.60
C ILE A 156 -7.89 -6.20 -0.07
N VAL A 157 -8.82 -6.83 0.66
CA VAL A 157 -8.81 -6.90 2.13
C VAL A 157 -9.17 -8.31 2.59
N ASN A 158 -8.47 -8.78 3.62
CA ASN A 158 -8.72 -10.08 4.23
C ASN A 158 -10.17 -10.24 4.71
N LYS A 159 -10.78 -11.37 4.34
CA LYS A 159 -12.18 -11.72 4.64
C LYS A 159 -13.22 -10.65 4.26
N GLN A 160 -12.98 -9.89 3.18
CA GLN A 160 -13.90 -8.84 2.73
C GLN A 160 -15.27 -9.37 2.29
N GLU A 161 -15.36 -10.63 1.85
CA GLU A 161 -16.61 -11.23 1.40
C GLU A 161 -17.47 -11.65 2.60
N GLU A 162 -16.84 -12.22 3.63
CA GLU A 162 -17.51 -12.65 4.85
C GLU A 162 -17.79 -11.48 5.80
N ASN A 163 -16.93 -10.46 5.79
CA ASN A 163 -16.99 -9.29 6.67
C ASN A 163 -16.74 -8.01 5.85
N PRO A 164 -17.75 -7.51 5.09
CA PRO A 164 -17.61 -6.33 4.24
C PRO A 164 -17.16 -5.06 4.98
N GLU A 165 -17.41 -4.96 6.28
CA GLU A 165 -16.94 -3.85 7.12
C GLU A 165 -15.41 -3.79 7.23
N ASN A 166 -14.70 -4.88 6.92
CA ASN A 166 -13.24 -4.88 6.86
C ASN A 166 -12.70 -3.93 5.79
N LEU A 167 -13.48 -3.65 4.72
CA LEU A 167 -13.12 -2.63 3.74
C LEU A 167 -13.07 -1.24 4.38
N ILE A 168 -13.90 -0.98 5.38
CA ILE A 168 -13.93 0.31 6.09
C ILE A 168 -12.86 0.32 7.18
N GLU A 169 -12.88 -0.66 8.08
CA GLU A 169 -12.05 -0.66 9.28
C GLU A 169 -11.37 -2.01 9.47
N HIS A 170 -10.04 -1.98 9.64
CA HIS A 170 -9.27 -3.20 9.84
C HIS A 170 -9.62 -3.88 11.19
N PRO A 171 -9.84 -5.21 11.25
CA PRO A 171 -10.17 -5.91 12.49
C PRO A 171 -9.19 -5.66 13.64
N MET A 172 -7.89 -5.57 13.35
CA MET A 172 -6.90 -5.32 14.41
C MET A 172 -7.02 -3.92 15.00
N SER A 173 -7.44 -2.91 14.23
CA SER A 173 -7.66 -1.57 14.75
C SER A 173 -8.76 -1.57 15.82
N LYS A 174 -9.86 -2.29 15.57
CA LYS A 174 -10.93 -2.52 16.58
C LYS A 174 -10.41 -3.28 17.80
N ASN A 175 -9.73 -4.41 17.56
CA ASN A 175 -9.31 -5.33 18.62
C ASN A 175 -8.22 -4.74 19.52
N MET A 176 -7.37 -3.86 18.99
CA MET A 176 -6.26 -3.26 19.72
C MET A 176 -6.65 -2.00 20.50
N LYS A 177 -7.88 -1.50 20.34
CA LYS A 177 -8.38 -0.30 21.02
C LYS A 177 -8.13 -0.32 22.54
N PRO A 178 -8.45 -1.40 23.30
CA PRO A 178 -8.21 -1.43 24.76
C PRO A 178 -6.72 -1.35 25.13
N SER A 179 -5.88 -2.15 24.47
CA SER A 179 -4.43 -2.15 24.70
C SER A 179 -3.79 -0.81 24.36
N PHE A 180 -4.27 -0.14 23.31
CA PHE A 180 -3.78 1.17 22.91
C PHE A 180 -4.16 2.27 23.90
N VAL A 181 -5.37 2.22 24.47
CA VAL A 181 -5.78 3.11 25.58
C VAL A 181 -4.85 2.93 26.77
N ASP A 182 -4.52 1.69 27.16
CA ASP A 182 -3.62 1.45 28.28
C ASP A 182 -2.18 1.88 27.98
N PHE A 183 -1.72 1.72 26.73
CA PHE A 183 -0.45 2.27 26.27
C PHE A 183 -0.38 3.79 26.44
N LEU A 184 -1.41 4.54 26.02
CA LEU A 184 -1.43 6.02 26.17
C LEU A 184 -1.47 6.45 27.64
N LYS A 185 -2.17 5.72 28.52
CA LYS A 185 -2.15 6.00 29.97
C LYS A 185 -0.75 5.85 30.57
N GLN A 186 -0.02 4.83 30.13
CA GLN A 186 1.34 4.57 30.60
C GLN A 186 2.36 5.52 29.97
N ASN A 187 2.07 6.02 28.75
CA ASN A 187 2.98 6.84 27.95
C ASN A 187 2.28 8.11 27.44
N PRO A 188 1.80 9.00 28.33
CA PRO A 188 1.03 10.18 27.92
C PRO A 188 1.81 11.14 27.01
N GLY A 189 3.15 11.12 27.07
CA GLY A 189 4.03 11.90 26.20
C GLY A 189 3.95 11.51 24.72
N GLU A 190 3.55 10.27 24.42
CA GLU A 190 3.48 9.74 23.05
C GLU A 190 2.34 10.33 22.22
N LEU A 191 1.29 10.85 22.89
CA LEU A 191 0.08 11.36 22.23
C LEU A 191 0.38 12.37 21.12
N ASN A 192 1.33 13.26 21.37
CA ASN A 192 1.72 14.36 20.49
C ASN A 192 3.22 14.36 20.17
N ALA A 193 3.93 13.30 20.55
CA ALA A 193 5.32 13.09 20.16
C ALA A 193 5.41 12.99 18.64
N THR A 194 6.54 13.43 18.11
CA THR A 194 6.85 13.36 16.68
C THR A 194 8.13 12.60 16.48
N ASP A 195 8.20 11.81 15.41
CA ASP A 195 9.49 11.33 14.91
C ASP A 195 10.27 12.45 14.17
N ASP A 196 11.44 12.10 13.64
CA ASP A 196 12.34 13.04 12.95
C ASP A 196 11.72 13.68 11.70
N ALA A 197 10.70 13.04 11.11
CA ALA A 197 9.96 13.55 9.96
C ALA A 197 8.72 14.37 10.37
N GLY A 198 8.51 14.57 11.67
CA GLY A 198 7.39 15.35 12.21
C GLY A 198 6.09 14.56 12.34
N PHE A 199 6.09 13.24 12.16
CA PHE A 199 4.88 12.44 12.23
C PHE A 199 4.50 12.11 13.68
N THR A 200 3.25 12.42 14.03
CA THR A 200 2.61 11.93 15.26
C THR A 200 1.95 10.57 15.04
N LEU A 201 1.53 9.92 16.13
CA LEU A 201 0.67 8.73 16.04
C LEU A 201 -0.59 9.02 15.22
N LEU A 202 -1.21 10.19 15.37
CA LEU A 202 -2.41 10.56 14.61
C LEU A 202 -2.16 10.59 13.09
N HIS A 203 -0.99 11.05 12.64
CA HIS A 203 -0.62 10.98 11.23
C HIS A 203 -0.48 9.52 10.75
N LYS A 204 0.29 8.70 11.48
CA LYS A 204 0.55 7.30 11.12
C LYS A 204 -0.75 6.48 11.04
N GLU A 205 -1.64 6.67 11.99
CA GLU A 205 -2.93 5.96 12.03
C GLU A 205 -3.92 6.50 10.98
N SER A 206 -3.82 7.77 10.60
CA SER A 206 -4.59 8.33 9.49
C SER A 206 -4.10 7.83 8.13
N ILE A 207 -2.79 7.63 7.95
CA ILE A 207 -2.22 7.02 6.74
C ILE A 207 -2.67 5.56 6.62
N ALA A 208 -2.65 4.82 7.72
CA ALA A 208 -3.10 3.44 7.76
C ALA A 208 -4.64 3.29 7.70
N GLY A 209 -5.43 4.34 7.92
CA GLY A 209 -6.89 4.27 7.86
C GLY A 209 -7.54 3.61 9.09
N ASN A 210 -6.91 3.69 10.26
CA ASN A 210 -7.32 2.99 11.49
C ASN A 210 -8.27 3.84 12.35
N LEU A 211 -9.58 3.79 12.07
CA LEU A 211 -10.58 4.64 12.72
C LEU A 211 -10.62 4.46 14.24
N SER A 212 -10.65 3.22 14.71
CA SER A 212 -10.76 2.92 16.14
C SER A 212 -9.61 3.51 16.95
N ILE A 213 -8.40 3.51 16.38
CA ILE A 213 -7.21 4.08 17.01
C ILE A 213 -7.20 5.61 16.89
N VAL A 214 -7.60 6.16 15.74
CA VAL A 214 -7.77 7.61 15.54
C VAL A 214 -8.76 8.19 16.55
N GLU A 215 -9.91 7.56 16.75
CA GLU A 215 -10.89 7.98 17.76
C GLU A 215 -10.28 8.03 19.17
N VAL A 216 -9.52 7.01 19.56
CA VAL A 216 -8.84 7.00 20.87
C VAL A 216 -7.89 8.18 20.99
N LEU A 217 -7.07 8.44 19.98
CA LEU A 217 -6.14 9.57 19.99
C LEU A 217 -6.89 10.90 20.17
N LEU A 218 -7.98 11.09 19.44
CA LEU A 218 -8.80 12.32 19.52
C LEU A 218 -9.52 12.46 20.86
N GLU A 219 -10.06 11.37 21.41
CA GLU A 219 -10.67 11.33 22.74
C GLU A 219 -9.68 11.72 23.85
N HIS A 220 -8.39 11.40 23.67
CA HIS A 220 -7.33 11.72 24.62
C HIS A 220 -6.67 13.09 24.35
N GLY A 221 -7.12 13.83 23.33
CA GLY A 221 -6.67 15.19 23.05
C GLY A 221 -5.43 15.28 22.15
N ALA A 222 -5.26 14.35 21.20
CA ALA A 222 -4.27 14.50 20.14
C ALA A 222 -4.49 15.81 19.37
N ASP A 223 -3.40 16.51 19.08
CA ASP A 223 -3.40 17.79 18.37
C ASP A 223 -3.54 17.56 16.87
N THR A 224 -4.72 17.84 16.33
CA THR A 224 -5.07 17.68 14.90
C THR A 224 -4.40 18.72 14.02
N SER A 225 -3.90 19.82 14.59
CA SER A 225 -3.27 20.92 13.86
C SER A 225 -1.78 20.72 13.59
N LYS A 226 -1.15 19.72 14.23
CA LYS A 226 0.25 19.37 13.98
C LYS A 226 0.47 19.02 12.53
N GLN A 227 1.59 19.49 12.00
CA GLN A 227 2.02 19.24 10.64
C GLN A 227 3.32 18.44 10.63
N THR A 228 3.44 17.51 9.69
CA THR A 228 4.71 16.87 9.36
C THR A 228 5.70 17.87 8.76
N ASN A 229 6.95 17.46 8.55
CA ASN A 229 7.94 18.28 7.84
C ASN A 229 7.52 18.62 6.39
N ALA A 230 6.60 17.83 5.81
CA ALA A 230 5.98 18.10 4.51
C ALA A 230 4.80 19.09 4.59
N GLY A 231 4.47 19.62 5.77
CA GLY A 231 3.39 20.57 6.00
C GLY A 231 1.99 19.94 6.03
N LYS A 232 1.88 18.62 6.16
CA LYS A 232 0.60 17.90 6.13
C LYS A 232 0.11 17.57 7.52
N THR A 233 -1.19 17.76 7.74
CA THR A 233 -1.92 17.30 8.92
C THR A 233 -2.39 15.85 8.75
N ALA A 234 -2.88 15.25 9.84
CA ALA A 234 -3.55 13.96 9.80
C ALA A 234 -4.75 13.93 8.83
N LEU A 235 -5.53 15.03 8.79
CA LEU A 235 -6.65 15.18 7.87
C LEU A 235 -6.20 15.22 6.40
N ASP A 236 -5.06 15.86 6.10
CA ASP A 236 -4.53 15.93 4.74
C ASP A 236 -4.19 14.52 4.21
N TYR A 237 -3.57 13.66 5.03
CA TYR A 237 -3.31 12.28 4.63
C TYR A 237 -4.59 11.45 4.47
N ALA A 238 -5.56 11.60 5.39
CA ALA A 238 -6.85 10.92 5.27
C ALA A 238 -7.57 11.29 3.96
N LYS A 239 -7.55 12.57 3.58
CA LYS A 239 -8.09 13.07 2.30
C LYS A 239 -7.31 12.53 1.10
N GLN A 240 -5.98 12.62 1.14
CA GLN A 240 -5.13 12.15 0.05
C GLN A 240 -5.32 10.66 -0.26
N LEU A 241 -5.45 9.84 0.77
CA LEU A 241 -5.66 8.40 0.64
C LEU A 241 -7.13 8.02 0.50
N ASN A 242 -8.04 8.99 0.47
CA ASN A 242 -9.49 8.77 0.40
C ASN A 242 -9.99 7.82 1.51
N TRP A 243 -9.55 8.03 2.75
CA TRP A 243 -10.10 7.36 3.92
C TRP A 243 -11.37 8.09 4.38
N GLU A 244 -12.45 7.86 3.64
CA GLU A 244 -13.73 8.57 3.81
C GLU A 244 -14.30 8.47 5.24
N HIS A 245 -14.05 7.35 5.92
CA HIS A 245 -14.52 7.12 7.28
C HIS A 245 -13.73 7.91 8.33
N LEU A 246 -12.51 8.38 8.03
CA LEU A 246 -11.71 9.21 8.93
C LEU A 246 -12.01 10.71 8.78
N ILE A 247 -12.36 11.15 7.56
CA ILE A 247 -12.50 12.58 7.24
C ILE A 247 -13.47 13.30 8.21
N PRO A 248 -14.71 12.82 8.46
CA PRO A 248 -15.64 13.51 9.35
C PRO A 248 -15.14 13.62 10.79
N VAL A 249 -14.40 12.62 11.27
CA VAL A 249 -13.91 12.56 12.65
C VAL A 249 -12.72 13.52 12.84
N LEU A 250 -11.89 13.66 11.82
CA LEU A 250 -10.75 14.58 11.81
C LEU A 250 -11.15 16.04 11.49
N GLU A 251 -12.23 16.27 10.73
CA GLU A 251 -12.77 17.62 10.48
C GLU A 251 -13.51 18.21 11.68
N GLY A 252 -14.11 17.37 12.52
CA GLY A 252 -14.88 17.79 13.68
C GLY A 252 -14.06 18.19 14.92
N LYS A 253 -12.74 18.35 14.80
CA LYS A 253 -11.79 18.55 15.91
C LYS A 253 -10.79 19.66 15.61
#